data_AF-A0A950ZEJ0-F1
#
_entry.id   AF-A0A950ZEJ0-F1
#
_cell.length_a   1.000
_cell.length_b   1.000
_cell.length_c   1.000
_cell.angle_alpha   90.00
_cell.angle_beta   90.00
_cell.angle_gamma   90.00
#
_symmetry.space_group_name_H-M   'P 1'
#
loop_
_entity.id
_entity.type
_entity.pdbx_description
1 polymer ?
#
loop_
_entity_poly.entity_id
_entity_poly.type
_entity_poly.pdbx_seq_one_letter_code
_entity_poly.pdbx_strand_id
1 'polypeptide(L)'
;MDEQEPLHPAIRGLKTVCRCNNIKYRTIERAIREGAHTLTQVANRTTATMGECGGSCTPDVQAMLDELAPAYTQLPKAAPAANPDAWWVRKK
;
A
#
# COMPACT_ATOMS: atom_id res chain seq x y z
N MET A 1 -28.01 -4.57 14.02
CA MET A 1 -26.74 -4.58 14.78
C MET A 1 -25.67 -4.89 13.76
N ASP A 2 -24.97 -3.83 13.36
CA ASP A 2 -23.81 -3.76 12.45
C ASP A 2 -23.88 -4.58 11.15
N GLU A 3 -24.70 -4.10 10.22
CA GLU A 3 -24.50 -4.31 8.78
C GLU A 3 -23.14 -3.72 8.40
N GLN A 4 -22.13 -4.58 8.38
CA GLN A 4 -20.85 -4.29 7.73
C GLN A 4 -21.10 -4.21 6.21
N GLU A 5 -21.74 -3.13 5.77
CA GLU A 5 -21.84 -2.80 4.35
C GLU A 5 -20.40 -2.72 3.81
N PRO A 6 -20.01 -3.56 2.84
CA PRO A 6 -18.65 -3.59 2.36
C PRO A 6 -18.36 -2.25 1.69
N LEU A 7 -17.66 -1.37 2.42
CA LEU A 7 -17.16 -0.10 1.91
C LEU A 7 -16.55 -0.35 0.54
N HIS A 8 -17.11 0.30 -0.49
CA HIS A 8 -16.61 0.19 -1.86
C HIS A 8 -15.08 0.38 -1.86
N PRO A 9 -14.29 -0.46 -2.56
CA PRO A 9 -12.84 -0.51 -2.43
C PRO A 9 -12.16 0.87 -2.65
N ALA A 10 -12.79 1.73 -3.45
CA ALA A 10 -12.36 3.11 -3.63
C ALA A 10 -12.36 3.96 -2.33
N ILE A 11 -13.35 3.77 -1.46
CA ILE A 11 -13.48 4.48 -0.19
C ILE A 11 -12.47 3.92 0.83
N ARG A 12 -12.32 2.59 0.87
CA ARG A 12 -11.32 1.91 1.73
C ARG A 12 -9.90 2.45 1.46
N GLY A 13 -9.53 2.61 0.20
CA GLY A 13 -8.21 3.12 -0.21
C GLY A 13 -7.91 4.56 0.23
N LEU A 14 -8.93 5.38 0.51
CA LEU A 14 -8.77 6.77 0.95
C LEU A 14 -8.60 6.93 2.46
N LYS A 15 -8.90 5.89 3.25
CA LYS A 15 -8.76 5.89 4.71
C LYS A 15 -7.32 6.22 5.11
N THR A 16 -7.16 7.18 6.03
CA THR A 16 -5.85 7.50 6.61
C THR A 16 -5.48 6.46 7.66
N VAL A 17 -4.33 5.81 7.48
CA VAL A 17 -3.80 4.76 8.37
C VAL A 17 -2.74 5.33 9.31
N CYS A 18 -1.81 6.13 8.79
CA CYS A 18 -0.85 6.86 9.60
C CYS A 18 -1.23 8.34 9.63
N ARG A 19 -1.63 8.85 10.81
CA ARG A 19 -2.00 10.26 10.96
C ARG A 19 -0.80 11.20 10.88
N CYS A 20 0.32 10.82 11.50
CA CYS A 20 1.50 11.66 11.68
C CYS A 20 2.24 11.89 10.35
N ASN A 21 2.37 10.83 9.54
CA ASN A 21 2.96 10.91 8.20
C ASN A 21 1.92 11.02 7.09
N ASN A 22 0.64 11.24 7.44
CA ASN A 22 -0.49 11.36 6.51
C ASN A 22 -0.54 10.25 5.44
N ILE A 23 -0.31 9.00 5.85
CA ILE A 23 -0.26 7.83 4.95
C ILE A 23 -1.66 7.21 4.85
N LYS A 24 -2.12 7.04 3.62
CA LYS A 24 -3.41 6.42 3.28
C LYS A 24 -3.29 4.92 3.05
N TYR A 25 -4.40 4.20 3.19
CA TYR A 25 -4.50 2.77 2.95
C TYR A 25 -3.93 2.37 1.58
N ARG A 26 -4.34 3.08 0.52
CA ARG A 26 -3.84 2.83 -0.85
C ARG A 26 -2.31 2.90 -0.99
N THR A 27 -1.65 3.71 -0.16
CA THR A 27 -0.20 3.88 -0.22
C THR A 27 0.50 2.66 0.35
N ILE A 28 -0.02 2.12 1.45
CA ILE A 28 0.49 0.90 2.08
C ILE A 28 0.19 -0.31 1.18
N GLU A 29 -1.03 -0.42 0.66
CA GLU A 29 -1.41 -1.46 -0.30
C GLU A 29 -0.48 -1.46 -1.52
N ARG A 30 -0.19 -0.27 -2.08
CA ARG A 30 0.76 -0.16 -3.19
C ARG A 30 2.15 -0.64 -2.81
N ALA A 31 2.66 -0.27 -1.63
CA ALA A 31 3.97 -0.73 -1.16
C ALA A 31 4.02 -2.26 -1.01
N ILE A 32 2.96 -2.87 -0.47
CA ILE A 32 2.84 -4.33 -0.34
C ILE A 32 2.83 -5.00 -1.72
N ARG A 33 2.05 -4.46 -2.66
CA ARG A 33 2.01 -4.94 -4.06
C ARG A 33 3.36 -4.80 -4.78
N GLU A 34 4.18 -3.83 -4.41
CA GLU A 34 5.53 -3.68 -4.95
C GLU A 34 6.58 -4.59 -4.28
N GLY A 35 6.17 -5.44 -3.32
CA GLY A 35 7.00 -6.45 -2.68
C GLY A 35 7.37 -6.16 -1.21
N ALA A 36 6.78 -5.15 -0.58
CA ALA A 36 7.01 -4.88 0.85
C ALA A 36 6.13 -5.77 1.74
N HIS A 37 6.60 -6.98 2.04
CA HIS A 37 5.87 -7.96 2.85
C HIS A 37 6.25 -7.96 4.34
N THR A 38 7.04 -6.98 4.80
CA THR A 38 7.44 -6.88 6.22
C THR A 38 7.25 -5.45 6.71
N LEU A 39 7.01 -5.29 8.03
CA LEU A 39 6.86 -3.97 8.65
C LEU A 39 8.02 -3.04 8.31
N THR A 40 9.26 -3.53 8.40
CA THR A 40 10.45 -2.74 8.09
C THR A 40 10.49 -2.31 6.62
N GLN A 41 10.11 -3.19 5.68
CA GLN A 41 10.04 -2.80 4.26
C GLN A 41 8.94 -1.78 3.99
N VAL A 42 7.77 -1.93 4.61
CA VAL A 42 6.67 -0.96 4.50
C VAL A 42 7.08 0.38 5.10
N ALA A 43 7.73 0.37 6.27
CA ALA A 43 8.24 1.56 6.93
C ALA A 43 9.28 2.28 6.07
N ASN A 44 10.22 1.55 5.47
CA ASN A 44 11.22 2.14 4.58
C ASN A 44 10.61 2.73 3.31
N ARG A 45 9.55 2.13 2.75
CA ARG A 45 8.91 2.63 1.51
C ARG A 45 7.90 3.74 1.73
N THR A 46 7.17 3.70 2.84
CA THR A 46 6.02 4.60 3.07
C THR A 46 6.24 5.58 4.22
N THR A 47 7.31 5.40 4.99
CA THR A 47 7.59 6.15 6.22
C THR A 47 6.50 5.98 7.29
N ALA A 48 5.54 5.07 7.09
CA ALA A 48 4.63 4.65 8.15
C ALA A 48 5.43 4.05 9.32
N THR A 49 4.90 4.10 10.53
CA THR A 49 5.51 3.58 11.79
C THR A 49 6.75 4.32 12.34
N MET A 50 7.45 5.14 11.55
CA MET A 50 8.68 5.85 11.97
C MET A 50 8.47 7.31 12.40
N GLY A 51 7.22 7.74 12.62
CA GLY A 51 6.90 9.14 12.94
C GLY A 51 7.10 9.52 14.41
N GLU A 52 7.07 10.83 14.68
CA GLU A 52 7.16 11.44 16.02
C GLU A 52 6.17 10.87 17.05
N CYS A 53 5.04 10.33 16.58
CA CYS A 53 4.01 9.73 17.41
C CYS A 53 4.28 8.28 17.84
N GLY A 54 5.53 7.81 17.72
CA GLY A 54 5.96 6.51 18.21
C GLY A 54 5.35 5.32 17.45
N GLY A 55 4.90 5.53 16.21
CA GLY A 55 4.39 4.44 15.38
C GLY A 55 3.02 3.91 15.80
N SER A 56 2.11 4.76 16.30
CA SER A 56 0.73 4.36 16.65
C SER A 56 -0.06 3.62 15.55
N CYS A 57 0.34 3.77 14.28
CA CYS A 57 -0.24 3.06 13.14
C CYS A 57 0.30 1.63 12.91
N THR A 58 1.32 1.18 13.65
CA THR A 58 1.93 -0.15 13.52
C THR A 58 0.94 -1.31 13.58
N PRO A 59 -0.01 -1.38 14.55
CA PRO A 59 -0.98 -2.49 14.57
C PRO A 59 -1.89 -2.49 13.33
N ASP A 60 -2.28 -1.31 12.83
CA ASP A 60 -3.12 -1.18 11.63
C ASP A 60 -2.35 -1.63 10.37
N VAL A 61 -1.07 -1.25 10.25
CA VAL A 61 -0.20 -1.70 9.16
C VAL A 61 0.04 -3.21 9.23
N GLN A 62 0.19 -3.77 10.44
CA GLN A 62 0.37 -5.21 10.63
C GLN A 62 -0.88 -5.99 10.21
N ALA A 63 -2.08 -5.50 10.54
CA ALA A 63 -3.34 -6.10 10.10
C ALA A 63 -3.47 -6.06 8.57
N MET A 64 -3.08 -4.96 7.93
CA MET A 64 -3.03 -4.87 6.47
C MET A 64 -2.04 -5.86 5.85
N LEU A 65 -0.87 -6.04 6.47
CA LEU A 65 0.13 -7.00 6.00
C LEU A 65 -0.38 -8.43 6.10
N ASP A 66 -1.02 -8.80 7.20
CA ASP A 66 -1.59 -10.14 7.40
C ASP A 66 -2.67 -10.46 6.34
N GLU A 67 -3.55 -9.49 6.05
CA GLU A 67 -4.59 -9.64 5.04
C GLU A 67 -4.03 -9.70 3.61
N LEU A 68 -3.08 -8.81 3.27
CA LEU A 68 -2.67 -8.56 1.88
C LEU A 68 -1.41 -9.31 1.46
N ALA A 69 -0.47 -9.60 2.38
CA ALA A 69 0.77 -10.32 2.05
C ALA A 69 0.52 -11.68 1.37
N PRO A 70 -0.42 -12.55 1.80
CA PRO A 70 -0.66 -13.82 1.11
C PRO A 70 -1.21 -13.62 -0.30
N ALA A 71 -2.01 -12.57 -0.53
CA ALA A 71 -2.54 -12.24 -1.85
C ALA A 71 -1.44 -11.75 -2.82
N TYR A 72 -0.52 -10.91 -2.35
CA TYR A 72 0.49 -10.27 -3.21
C TYR A 72 1.83 -11.01 -3.33
N THR A 73 2.09 -12.03 -2.49
CA THR A 73 3.31 -12.86 -2.55
C THR A 73 3.52 -13.53 -3.91
N GLN A 74 2.44 -13.76 -4.64
CA GLN A 74 2.40 -14.49 -5.90
C GLN A 74 2.13 -13.60 -7.12
N LEU A 75 1.96 -12.28 -6.93
CA LEU A 75 1.78 -11.37 -8.07
C LEU A 75 3.13 -11.07 -8.73
N PRO A 76 3.22 -11.16 -10.07
CA PRO A 76 4.41 -10.71 -10.77
C PRO A 76 4.60 -9.21 -10.50
N LYS A 77 5.84 -8.83 -10.14
CA LYS A 77 6.22 -7.44 -9.90
C LYS A 77 5.65 -6.57 -11.02
N ALA A 78 4.87 -5.54 -10.67
CA ALA A 78 4.24 -4.66 -11.63
C ALA A 78 5.28 -4.22 -12.68
N ALA A 79 5.01 -4.54 -13.95
CA ALA A 79 5.89 -4.17 -15.05
C ALA A 79 6.08 -2.64 -15.08
N PRO A 80 7.26 -2.14 -15.48
CA PRO A 80 7.48 -0.71 -15.60
C PRO A 80 6.44 -0.09 -16.53
N ALA A 81 5.96 1.11 -16.16
CA ALA A 81 4.79 1.77 -16.76
C ALA A 81 4.94 2.18 -18.24
N ALA A 82 6.09 1.93 -18.88
CA ALA A 82 6.29 2.20 -20.30
C ALA A 82 7.27 1.18 -20.90
N ASN A 83 6.84 0.52 -21.98
CA ASN A 83 7.76 -0.12 -22.90
C ASN A 83 8.46 0.99 -23.70
N PRO A 84 9.79 1.16 -23.63
CA PRO A 84 10.50 2.15 -24.43
C PRO A 84 10.37 1.92 -25.95
N ASP A 85 10.00 0.71 -26.36
CA ASP A 85 9.67 0.37 -27.76
C ASP A 85 8.21 0.66 -28.14
N ALA A 86 7.41 1.23 -27.23
CA ALA A 86 6.03 1.57 -27.55
C ALA A 86 5.98 2.61 -28.68
N TRP A 87 5.16 2.34 -29.69
CA TRP A 87 5.11 3.13 -30.93
C TRP A 87 4.72 4.60 -30.71
N TRP A 88 4.01 4.92 -29.63
CA TRP A 88 3.66 6.30 -29.21
C TRP A 88 4.82 7.05 -28.53
N VAL A 89 5.88 6.37 -28.09
CA VAL A 89 7.11 6.96 -27.54
C VAL A 89 8.08 7.35 -28.66
N ARG A 90 8.07 6.60 -29.78
CA ARG A 90 8.97 6.79 -30.92
C ARG A 90 8.47 7.75 -32.00
N LYS A 91 7.17 8.06 -32.07
CA LYS A 91 6.64 9.10 -32.97
C LYS A 91 6.75 10.47 -32.29
N LYS A 92 7.92 11.08 -32.34
CA LYS A 92 8.14 12.49 -32.01
C LYS A 92 8.86 13.17 -33.17
#